data_AF-A0A4U0SAJ2-F1
#
_entry.id   AF-A0A4U0SAJ2-F1
#
_cell.length_a   1.000
_cell.length_b   1.000
_cell.length_c   1.000
_cell.angle_alpha   90.00
_cell.angle_beta   90.00
_cell.angle_gamma   90.00
#
_symmetry.space_group_name_H-M   'P 1'
#
loop_
_entity.id
_entity.type
_entity.pdbx_description
1 polymer ?
#
loop_
_entity_poly.entity_id
_entity_poly.type
_entity_poly.pdbx_seq_one_letter_code
_entity_poly.pdbx_strand_id
1 'polypeptide(L)'
;MDTDLYEPNTYLFYPAVTLDDSNDIFLVASASSTSINPSLGLFSAQSGGTNISGSLMQTGLGPLSCTNCNNLVRYGDYSGISLDGSSLSSSVIWVAGEYGNAVSTSPSDVWGTEIGEYNY
;
A
#
# COMPACT_ATOMS: atom_id res chain seq x y z
N MET A 1 -18.20 -6.23 4.55
CA MET A 1 -17.13 -7.01 5.19
C MET A 1 -15.93 -6.09 5.13
N ASP A 2 -15.47 -5.65 6.29
CA ASP A 2 -14.23 -4.89 6.42
C ASP A 2 -13.10 -5.93 6.50
N THR A 3 -12.11 -5.81 5.63
CA THR A 3 -11.01 -6.78 5.53
C THR A 3 -9.74 -6.08 5.91
N ASP A 4 -9.25 -6.37 7.11
CA ASP A 4 -7.98 -5.85 7.62
C ASP A 4 -6.85 -6.87 7.42
N LEU A 5 -5.66 -6.37 7.11
CA LEU A 5 -4.43 -7.16 7.11
C LEU A 5 -3.62 -6.82 8.37
N TYR A 6 -3.14 -7.84 9.08
CA TYR A 6 -2.28 -7.69 10.24
C TYR A 6 -0.87 -8.21 9.95
N GLU A 7 0.13 -7.39 10.25
CA GLU A 7 1.53 -7.78 10.27
C GLU A 7 2.14 -7.32 11.61
N PRO A 8 2.83 -8.20 12.37
CA PRO A 8 3.43 -7.81 13.64
C PRO A 8 4.30 -6.55 13.53
N ASN A 9 4.05 -5.59 14.43
CA ASN A 9 4.75 -4.30 14.51
C ASN A 9 4.59 -3.38 13.30
N THR A 10 3.67 -3.68 12.39
CA THR A 10 3.39 -2.84 11.23
C THR A 10 1.93 -2.43 11.23
N TYR A 11 1.68 -1.16 10.95
CA TYR A 11 0.35 -0.65 10.67
C TYR A 11 0.11 -0.72 9.17
N LEU A 12 -1.00 -1.34 8.78
CA LEU A 12 -1.45 -1.48 7.41
C LEU A 12 -2.81 -0.78 7.29
N PHE A 13 -2.93 0.16 6.37
CA PHE A 13 -4.13 0.98 6.21
C PHE A 13 -4.60 1.03 4.76
N TYR A 14 -5.91 1.18 4.59
CA TYR A 14 -6.61 1.28 3.31
C TYR A 14 -6.19 0.20 2.33
N PRO A 15 -6.32 -1.10 2.67
CA PRO A 15 -5.94 -2.15 1.75
C PRO A 15 -6.84 -2.14 0.51
N ALA A 16 -6.22 -2.25 -0.67
CA ALA A 16 -6.92 -2.61 -1.90
C ALA A 16 -6.42 -3.98 -2.36
N VAL A 17 -7.34 -4.81 -2.85
CA VAL A 17 -7.08 -6.21 -3.22
C VAL A 17 -7.54 -6.50 -4.64
N THR A 18 -6.76 -7.29 -5.38
CA THR A 18 -7.16 -7.90 -6.65
C THR A 18 -6.73 -9.36 -6.67
N LEU A 19 -7.29 -10.10 -7.63
CA LEU A 19 -6.87 -11.44 -7.99
C LEU A 19 -6.32 -11.43 -9.42
N ASP A 20 -5.47 -12.41 -9.73
CA ASP A 20 -5.16 -12.78 -11.11
C ASP A 20 -6.05 -13.93 -11.62
N ASP A 21 -5.80 -14.39 -12.85
CA ASP A 21 -6.52 -15.51 -13.47
C ASP A 21 -6.29 -16.86 -12.75
N SER A 22 -5.23 -16.98 -11.95
CA SER A 22 -4.92 -18.17 -11.13
C SER A 22 -5.54 -18.10 -9.73
N ASN A 23 -6.19 -17.00 -9.38
CA ASN A 23 -6.65 -16.65 -8.03
C ASN A 23 -5.52 -16.41 -7.02
N ASP A 24 -4.33 -16.06 -7.50
CA ASP A 24 -3.30 -15.48 -6.65
C ASP A 24 -3.76 -14.10 -6.18
N ILE A 25 -3.55 -13.81 -4.90
CA ILE A 25 -4.00 -12.57 -4.25
C ILE A 25 -2.89 -11.55 -4.33
N PHE A 26 -3.25 -10.31 -4.69
CA PHE A 26 -2.39 -9.15 -4.61
C PHE A 26 -3.07 -8.07 -3.78
N LEU A 27 -2.31 -7.45 -2.89
CA LEU A 27 -2.78 -6.43 -1.98
C LEU A 27 -1.81 -5.27 -1.96
N VAL A 28 -2.31 -4.05 -2.08
CA VAL A 28 -1.55 -2.83 -1.81
C VAL A 28 -2.11 -2.18 -0.55
N ALA A 29 -1.23 -1.62 0.29
CA ALA A 29 -1.64 -0.85 1.46
C ALA A 29 -0.59 0.21 1.81
N SER A 30 -1.04 1.27 2.51
CA SER A 30 -0.10 2.11 3.26
C SER A 30 0.47 1.28 4.40
N ALA A 31 1.80 1.22 4.51
CA ALA A 31 2.53 0.48 5.53
C ALA A 31 3.44 1.42 6.34
N SER A 32 3.39 1.31 7.67
CA SER A 32 4.27 2.09 8.53
C SER A 32 4.51 1.43 9.89
N SER A 33 5.59 1.80 10.57
CA SER A 33 5.89 1.35 11.93
C SER A 33 6.78 2.37 12.65
N THR A 34 7.18 2.09 13.89
CA THR A 34 8.16 2.94 14.58
C THR A 34 9.50 3.07 13.83
N SER A 35 9.85 2.10 12.99
CA SER A 35 11.06 2.09 12.15
C SER A 35 10.81 2.33 10.67
N ILE A 36 9.55 2.26 10.21
CA ILE A 36 9.16 2.44 8.82
C ILE A 36 8.31 3.70 8.70
N ASN A 37 8.78 4.65 7.89
CA ASN A 37 8.01 5.82 7.53
C ASN A 37 6.80 5.43 6.68
N PRO A 38 5.73 6.26 6.62
CA PRO A 38 4.52 5.96 5.86
C PRO A 38 4.80 5.69 4.38
N SER A 39 4.75 4.43 4.01
CA SER A 39 5.22 3.91 2.72
C SER A 39 4.09 3.18 2.00
N LEU A 40 4.27 2.91 0.70
CA LEU A 40 3.36 2.06 -0.07
C LEU A 40 3.97 0.66 -0.22
N GLY A 41 3.26 -0.36 0.23
CA GLY A 41 3.69 -1.76 0.13
C GLY A 41 2.75 -2.57 -0.76
N LEU A 42 3.31 -3.50 -1.52
CA LEU A 42 2.61 -4.53 -2.29
C LEU A 42 2.87 -5.88 -1.65
N PHE A 43 1.82 -6.67 -1.47
CA PHE A 43 1.86 -8.00 -0.90
C PHE A 43 1.20 -8.97 -1.86
N SER A 44 1.71 -10.20 -1.94
CA SER A 44 1.13 -11.25 -2.77
C SER A 44 1.14 -12.60 -2.07
N ALA A 45 0.16 -13.43 -2.39
CA ALA A 45 0.07 -14.80 -1.92
C ALA A 45 -0.48 -15.69 -3.04
N GLN A 46 0.17 -16.82 -3.27
CA GLN A 46 -0.32 -17.80 -4.23
C GLN A 46 -1.61 -18.46 -3.73
N SER A 47 -2.49 -18.82 -4.65
CA SER A 47 -3.69 -19.60 -4.38
C SER A 47 -3.33 -20.92 -3.70
N GLY A 48 -3.91 -21.15 -2.50
CA GLY A 48 -3.59 -22.32 -1.66
C GLY A 48 -2.20 -22.27 -0.99
N GLY A 49 -1.45 -21.20 -1.15
CA GLY A 49 -0.18 -20.95 -0.48
C GLY A 49 -0.35 -20.59 1.00
N THR A 50 0.73 -20.72 1.75
CA THR A 50 0.80 -20.33 3.18
C THR A 50 1.75 -19.15 3.43
N ASN A 51 2.45 -18.70 2.39
CA ASN A 51 3.43 -17.62 2.47
C ASN A 51 2.87 -16.37 1.82
N ILE A 52 3.09 -15.23 2.47
CA ILE A 52 2.82 -13.90 1.92
C ILE A 52 4.19 -13.27 1.59
N SER A 53 4.35 -12.85 0.34
CA SER A 53 5.52 -12.08 -0.11
C SER A 53 5.19 -10.59 -0.03
N GLY A 54 6.09 -9.78 0.49
CA GLY A 54 5.95 -8.32 0.55
C GLY A 54 7.06 -7.62 -0.20
N SER A 55 6.71 -6.55 -0.92
CA SER A 55 7.63 -5.66 -1.61
C SER A 55 7.28 -4.20 -1.28
N LEU A 56 8.31 -3.38 -1.08
CA LEU A 56 8.12 -1.94 -0.87
C LEU A 56 8.05 -1.26 -2.25
N MET A 57 6.91 -0.66 -2.58
CA MET A 57 6.75 0.08 -3.83
C MET A 57 7.36 1.47 -3.73
N GLN A 58 7.05 2.18 -2.64
CA GLN A 58 7.56 3.53 -2.42
C GLN A 58 7.85 3.76 -0.95
N THR A 59 9.06 4.22 -0.66
CA THR A 59 9.48 4.57 0.70
C THR A 59 8.98 5.96 1.08
N GLY A 60 8.34 6.07 2.24
CA GLY A 60 8.02 7.36 2.85
C GLY A 60 9.23 8.10 3.38
N LEU A 61 9.22 9.43 3.26
CA LEU A 61 10.22 10.32 3.88
C LEU A 61 9.92 10.57 5.36
N GLY A 62 8.67 10.49 5.78
CA GLY A 62 8.30 10.67 7.17
C GLY A 62 6.80 10.78 7.45
N PRO A 63 6.43 10.87 8.73
CA PRO A 63 5.06 11.15 9.12
C PRO A 63 4.66 12.60 8.80
N LEU A 64 3.36 12.80 8.57
CA LEU A 64 2.78 14.11 8.24
C LEU A 64 1.80 14.54 9.33
N SER A 65 1.78 15.82 9.67
CA SER A 65 0.77 16.37 10.58
C SER A 65 -0.53 16.62 9.80
N CYS A 66 -1.66 16.19 10.38
CA CYS A 66 -2.99 16.38 9.83
C CYS A 66 -3.80 17.26 10.76
N THR A 67 -4.51 18.24 10.18
CA THR A 67 -5.31 19.22 10.92
C THR A 67 -6.35 18.58 11.84
N ASN A 68 -6.93 17.45 11.41
CA ASN A 68 -8.03 16.77 12.11
C ASN A 68 -7.60 15.57 12.95
N CYS A 69 -6.33 15.17 12.91
CA CYS A 69 -5.88 13.88 13.43
C CYS A 69 -5.26 13.97 14.84
N ASN A 70 -5.16 15.18 15.42
CA ASN A 70 -4.55 15.50 16.72
C ASN A 70 -3.09 14.99 16.92
N ASN A 71 -2.49 14.36 15.92
CA ASN A 71 -1.19 13.70 15.95
C ASN A 71 -0.62 13.59 14.53
N LEU A 72 0.64 13.16 14.47
CA LEU A 72 1.30 12.72 13.23
C LEU A 72 0.58 11.52 12.62
N VAL A 73 0.16 11.66 11.38
CA VAL A 73 -0.45 10.62 10.55
C VAL A 73 0.64 9.79 9.92
N ARG A 74 0.44 8.47 9.95
CA ARG A 74 1.42 7.50 9.45
C ARG A 74 0.87 6.59 8.35
N TYR A 75 -0.14 7.07 7.65
CA TYR A 75 -0.84 6.37 6.57
C TYR A 75 -1.53 7.37 5.67
N GLY A 76 -1.56 7.13 4.36
CA GLY A 76 -2.40 7.92 3.45
C GLY A 76 -3.86 7.49 3.53
N ASP A 77 -4.73 8.08 2.73
CA ASP A 77 -6.17 7.84 2.80
C ASP A 77 -6.74 6.92 1.69
N TYR A 78 -5.92 6.52 0.73
CA TYR A 78 -6.29 5.53 -0.29
C TYR A 78 -5.14 4.63 -0.73
N SER A 79 -5.54 3.49 -1.28
CA SER A 79 -4.75 2.69 -2.21
C SER A 79 -5.67 2.13 -3.30
N GLY A 80 -5.08 1.70 -4.42
CA GLY A 80 -5.79 1.13 -5.55
C GLY A 80 -4.94 0.08 -6.25
N ILE A 81 -5.56 -1.02 -6.64
CA ILE A 81 -4.91 -2.10 -7.37
C ILE A 81 -5.87 -2.67 -8.40
N SER A 82 -5.35 -3.01 -9.58
CA SER A 82 -6.11 -3.66 -10.63
C SER A 82 -5.21 -4.57 -11.45
N LEU A 83 -5.68 -5.78 -11.73
CA LEU A 83 -5.14 -6.59 -12.81
C LEU A 83 -5.27 -5.82 -14.13
N ASP A 84 -4.27 -5.90 -14.99
CA ASP A 84 -4.38 -5.41 -16.36
C ASP A 84 -5.29 -6.35 -17.15
N GLY A 85 -6.48 -5.85 -17.51
CA GLY A 85 -7.48 -6.60 -18.26
C GLY A 85 -7.18 -6.76 -19.75
N SER A 86 -6.01 -6.33 -20.24
CA SER A 86 -5.63 -6.51 -21.64
C SER A 86 -5.32 -7.98 -21.96
N SER A 87 -5.69 -8.46 -23.15
CA SER A 87 -5.39 -9.83 -23.57
C SER A 87 -3.88 -10.11 -23.78
N LEU A 88 -3.03 -9.11 -23.57
CA LEU A 88 -1.58 -9.18 -23.77
C LEU A 88 -0.80 -9.22 -22.46
N SER A 89 -1.45 -9.08 -21.31
CA SER A 89 -0.77 -8.85 -20.02
C SER A 89 -1.50 -9.47 -18.82
N SER A 90 -1.78 -10.78 -18.85
CA SER A 90 -2.36 -11.53 -17.72
C SER A 90 -1.44 -11.65 -16.48
N SER A 91 -0.27 -11.03 -16.52
CA SER A 91 0.77 -11.05 -15.48
C SER A 91 1.19 -9.63 -15.07
N VAL A 92 0.32 -8.64 -15.34
CA VAL A 92 0.58 -7.23 -15.02
C VAL A 92 -0.51 -6.71 -14.09
N ILE A 93 -0.07 -6.02 -13.04
CA ILE A 93 -0.94 -5.31 -12.11
C ILE A 93 -0.55 -3.85 -12.07
N TRP A 94 -1.57 -2.99 -12.07
CA TRP A 94 -1.44 -1.57 -11.83
C TRP A 94 -1.73 -1.27 -10.37
N VAL A 95 -0.85 -0.50 -9.74
CA VAL A 95 -0.95 -0.13 -8.34
C VAL A 95 -0.88 1.39 -8.20
N ALA A 96 -1.66 1.94 -7.29
CA ALA A 96 -1.58 3.32 -6.85
C ALA A 96 -1.77 3.42 -5.33
N GLY A 97 -1.18 4.45 -4.72
CA GLY A 97 -1.45 4.75 -3.33
C GLY A 97 -0.57 5.85 -2.77
N GLU A 98 -0.91 6.28 -1.56
CA GLU A 98 -0.22 7.39 -0.91
C GLU A 98 0.95 6.97 -0.04
N TYR A 99 1.98 7.82 -0.03
CA TYR A 99 3.13 7.74 0.86
C TYR A 99 3.47 9.12 1.42
N GLY A 100 4.16 9.14 2.57
CA GLY A 100 4.60 10.38 3.18
C GLY A 100 5.72 11.01 2.36
N ASN A 101 5.43 12.06 1.58
CA ASN A 101 6.40 12.71 0.68
C ASN A 101 7.20 13.84 1.38
N ALA A 102 7.03 14.01 2.68
CA ALA A 102 7.81 14.96 3.47
C ALA A 102 7.78 14.55 4.95
N VAL A 103 8.57 15.25 5.75
CA VAL A 103 8.40 15.31 7.21
C VAL A 103 7.76 16.67 7.51
N SER A 104 6.57 16.68 8.11
CA SER A 104 5.92 17.94 8.49
C SER A 104 5.29 17.87 9.88
N THR A 105 5.67 18.83 10.73
CA THR A 105 5.09 19.01 12.08
C THR A 105 3.95 20.03 12.10
N SER A 106 3.78 20.79 11.01
CA SER A 106 2.65 21.72 10.83
C SER A 106 1.56 21.03 10.02
N PRO A 107 0.26 21.26 10.30
CA PRO A 107 -0.80 20.63 9.55
C PRO A 107 -0.64 20.86 8.05
N SER A 108 -0.40 19.79 7.30
CA SER A 108 -0.14 19.86 5.87
C SER A 108 -0.40 18.49 5.24
N ASP A 109 -1.34 18.43 4.30
CA ASP A 109 -1.72 17.20 3.60
C ASP A 109 -0.79 16.96 2.39
N VAL A 110 0.52 16.92 2.63
CA VAL A 110 1.55 16.80 1.57
C VAL A 110 1.86 15.32 1.27
N TRP A 111 0.81 14.53 1.06
CA TRP A 111 0.95 13.16 0.61
C TRP A 111 1.44 13.13 -0.84
N GLY A 112 2.31 12.17 -1.14
CA GLY A 112 2.68 11.85 -2.51
C GLY A 112 1.89 10.64 -2.99
N THR A 113 1.57 10.60 -4.28
CA THR A 113 0.99 9.42 -4.93
C THR A 113 2.09 8.69 -5.68
N GLU A 114 2.22 7.39 -5.43
CA GLU A 114 2.97 6.50 -6.32
C GLU A 114 1.97 5.79 -7.25
N ILE A 115 2.32 5.65 -8.52
CA ILE A 115 1.60 4.83 -9.50
C ILE A 115 2.62 3.96 -10.21
N GLY A 116 2.44 2.64 -10.15
CA GLY A 116 3.41 1.69 -10.66
C GLY A 116 2.78 0.50 -11.37
N GLU A 117 3.56 -0.07 -12.27
CA GLU A 117 3.30 -1.37 -12.89
C GLU A 117 4.08 -2.45 -12.13
N TYR A 118 3.42 -3.58 -11.85
CA TYR A 118 4.03 -4.75 -11.24
C TYR A 118 3.86 -5.97 -12.14
N ASN A 119 4.99 -6.58 -12.50
CA ASN A 119 5.06 -7.82 -13.28
C ASN A 119 5.39 -8.99 -12.34
N TYR A 120 4.67 -10.10 -12.44
CA TYR A 120 4.82 -11.27 -11.57
C TYR A 120 4.86 -12.61 -12.31
#